data_AF-A0A177JLM4-F1
#
_entry.id   AF-A0A177JLM4-F1
#
_cell.length_a   1.000
_cell.length_b   1.000
_cell.length_c   1.000
_cell.angle_alpha   90.00
_cell.angle_beta   90.00
_cell.angle_gamma   90.00
#
_symmetry.space_group_name_H-M   'P 1'
#
loop_
_entity.id
_entity.type
_entity.pdbx_description
1 polymer ?
#
loop_
_entity_poly.entity_id
_entity_poly.type
_entity_poly.pdbx_seq_one_letter_code
_entity_poly.pdbx_strand_id
1 'polypeptide(L)'
;MSEMIERVAKAIYEEDDPWHKAWPWPDLNESQGSPEPYRRIAAAAIKAMREPSEAMIDRFVSRALCVSISGEGGWSEYARAQWQAMIDAALVGEG
;
A
#
# COMPACT_ATOMS: atom_id res chain seq x y z
N MET A 1 13.69 4.82 4.38
CA MET A 1 12.64 4.06 3.67
C MET A 1 11.53 3.65 4.63
N SER A 2 10.26 3.80 4.23
CA SER A 2 9.09 3.39 5.03
C SER A 2 9.04 1.87 5.22
N GLU A 3 8.63 1.41 6.41
CA GLU A 3 8.38 0.00 6.71
C GLU A 3 7.38 -0.63 5.71
N MET A 4 6.38 0.14 5.28
CA MET A 4 5.37 -0.35 4.33
C MET A 4 5.97 -0.62 2.95
N ILE A 5 6.84 0.28 2.48
CA ILE A 5 7.53 0.12 1.20
C ILE A 5 8.41 -1.13 1.23
N GLU A 6 9.17 -1.34 2.31
CA GLU A 6 10.02 -2.53 2.46
C GLU A 6 9.20 -3.82 2.47
N ARG A 7 8.08 -3.83 3.19
CA ARG A 7 7.20 -5.00 3.27
C ARG A 7 6.58 -5.34 1.92
N VAL A 8 6.09 -4.34 1.18
CA VAL A 8 5.50 -4.55 -0.15
C VAL A 8 6.58 -4.90 -1.17
N ALA A 9 7.76 -4.27 -1.11
CA ALA A 9 8.89 -4.58 -1.99
C ALA A 9 9.34 -6.03 -1.84
N LYS A 10 9.46 -6.51 -0.59
CA LYS A 10 9.75 -7.90 -0.29
C LYS A 10 8.70 -8.85 -0.87
N ALA A 11 7.42 -8.52 -0.70
CA ALA A 11 6.34 -9.35 -1.22
C ALA A 11 6.37 -9.43 -2.76
N ILE A 12 6.62 -8.31 -3.46
CA ILE A 12 6.77 -8.31 -4.91
C ILE A 12 8.00 -9.13 -5.32
N TYR A 13 9.12 -8.93 -4.64
CA TYR A 13 10.36 -9.67 -4.88
C TYR A 13 10.16 -11.19 -4.77
N GLU A 14 9.54 -11.65 -3.69
CA GLU A 14 9.28 -13.07 -3.43
C GLU A 14 8.33 -13.73 -4.43
N GLU A 15 7.46 -12.96 -5.09
CA GLU A 15 6.53 -13.46 -6.11
C GLU A 15 7.08 -13.36 -7.55
N ASP A 16 8.10 -12.53 -7.77
CA ASP A 16 8.73 -12.32 -9.09
C ASP A 16 9.52 -13.55 -9.57
N ASP A 17 10.23 -14.24 -8.66
CA ASP A 17 10.96 -15.47 -8.94
C ASP A 17 10.84 -16.47 -7.77
N PRO A 18 10.51 -17.76 -8.03
CA PRO A 18 10.41 -18.78 -6.99
C PRO A 18 11.66 -18.93 -6.09
N TRP A 19 12.85 -18.62 -6.61
CA TRP A 19 14.11 -18.71 -5.86
C TRP A 19 14.31 -17.56 -4.88
N HIS A 20 13.65 -16.41 -5.08
CA HIS A 20 13.80 -15.23 -4.24
C HIS A 20 13.39 -15.47 -2.78
N LYS A 21 12.43 -16.36 -2.53
CA LYS A 21 12.02 -16.76 -1.18
C LYS A 21 13.15 -17.42 -0.36
N ALA A 22 14.18 -17.94 -1.03
CA ALA A 22 15.33 -18.55 -0.38
C ALA A 22 16.48 -17.57 -0.13
N TRP A 23 16.40 -16.33 -0.62
CA TRP A 23 17.49 -15.35 -0.52
C TRP A 23 17.27 -14.36 0.64
N PRO A 24 18.37 -13.83 1.21
CA PRO A 24 18.29 -13.00 2.42
C PRO A 24 17.87 -11.56 2.08
N TRP A 25 16.58 -11.32 1.86
CA TRP A 25 16.08 -9.95 1.66
C TRP A 25 16.26 -9.06 2.90
N PRO A 26 16.74 -7.80 2.78
CA PRO A 26 17.19 -7.10 1.57
C PRO A 26 18.70 -7.20 1.30
N ASP A 27 19.45 -7.97 2.12
CA ASP A 27 20.90 -8.14 2.10
C ASP A 27 21.37 -9.06 0.95
N LEU A 28 21.02 -8.69 -0.29
CA LEU A 28 21.34 -9.41 -1.51
C LEU A 28 22.79 -9.14 -1.94
N ASN A 29 23.47 -10.17 -2.46
CA ASN A 29 24.76 -10.00 -3.11
C ASN A 29 24.62 -9.61 -4.59
N GLU A 30 25.74 -9.27 -5.25
CA GLU A 30 25.75 -8.82 -6.65
C GLU A 30 25.05 -9.77 -7.63
N SER A 31 25.17 -11.09 -7.43
CA SER A 31 24.53 -12.10 -8.28
C SER A 31 23.03 -12.27 -8.02
N GLN A 32 22.57 -11.86 -6.83
CA GLN A 32 21.17 -11.90 -6.39
C GLN A 32 20.41 -10.61 -6.73
N GLY A 33 21.13 -9.59 -7.20
CA GLY A 33 20.56 -8.32 -7.64
C GLY A 33 20.44 -7.29 -6.54
N SER A 34 19.49 -6.37 -6.71
CA SER A 34 19.30 -5.21 -5.83
C SER A 34 17.84 -5.13 -5.37
N PRO A 35 17.58 -4.69 -4.12
CA PRO A 35 16.22 -4.44 -3.64
C PRO A 35 15.57 -3.17 -4.22
N GLU A 36 16.37 -2.24 -4.75
CA GLU A 36 15.89 -0.92 -5.20
C GLU A 36 14.81 -0.93 -6.29
N PRO A 37 14.87 -1.78 -7.32
CA PRO A 37 13.78 -1.88 -8.31
C PRO A 37 12.44 -2.22 -7.65
N TYR A 38 12.40 -3.18 -6.74
CA TYR A 38 11.18 -3.61 -6.07
C TYR A 38 10.66 -2.54 -5.09
N ARG A 39 11.55 -1.81 -4.42
CA ARG A 39 11.20 -0.64 -3.59
C ARG A 39 10.49 0.44 -4.40
N ARG A 40 10.99 0.75 -5.60
CA ARG A 40 10.33 1.71 -6.52
C ARG A 40 8.98 1.22 -7.00
N ILE A 41 8.86 -0.07 -7.36
CA ILE A 41 7.58 -0.66 -7.76
C ILE A 41 6.58 -0.64 -6.59
N ALA A 42 7.02 -0.98 -5.38
CA ALA A 42 6.20 -0.94 -4.18
C ALA A 42 5.66 0.46 -3.89
N ALA A 43 6.52 1.49 -3.92
CA ALA A 43 6.10 2.87 -3.75
C ALA A 43 5.07 3.29 -4.81
N ALA A 44 5.31 2.96 -6.09
CA ALA A 44 4.38 3.25 -7.18
C ALA A 44 3.03 2.53 -7.00
N ALA A 45 3.03 1.27 -6.57
CA ALA A 45 1.83 0.49 -6.31
C ALA A 45 1.01 1.07 -5.14
N ILE A 46 1.66 1.40 -4.02
CA ILE A 46 1.02 2.03 -2.85
C ILE A 46 0.42 3.38 -3.25
N LYS A 47 1.16 4.19 -4.03
CA LYS A 47 0.67 5.47 -4.55
C LYS A 47 -0.53 5.31 -5.47
N ALA A 48 -0.57 4.26 -6.30
CA ALA A 48 -1.72 3.98 -7.15
C ALA A 48 -2.99 3.63 -6.34
N MET A 49 -2.82 3.08 -5.13
CA MET A 49 -3.93 2.80 -4.21
C MET A 49 -4.46 4.06 -3.49
N ARG A 50 -3.87 5.24 -3.70
CA ARG A 50 -4.26 6.47 -3.01
C ARG A 50 -5.73 6.84 -3.20
N GLU A 51 -6.31 6.54 -4.36
CA GLU A 51 -7.73 6.74 -4.60
C GLU A 51 -8.52 5.45 -4.29
N PRO A 52 -9.38 5.44 -3.24
CA PRO A 52 -10.19 4.28 -2.92
C PRO A 52 -11.37 4.15 -3.88
N SER A 53 -11.81 2.93 -4.13
CA SER A 53 -13.06 2.67 -4.86
C SER A 53 -14.30 3.02 -4.02
N GLU A 54 -15.44 3.25 -4.67
CA GLU A 54 -16.71 3.48 -3.97
C GLU A 54 -17.09 2.33 -3.03
N ALA A 55 -16.83 1.07 -3.42
CA ALA A 55 -17.11 -0.09 -2.59
C ALA A 55 -16.27 -0.11 -1.29
N MET A 56 -15.03 0.40 -1.34
CA MET A 56 -14.20 0.54 -0.14
C MET A 56 -14.73 1.63 0.79
N ILE A 57 -15.18 2.75 0.23
CA ILE A 57 -15.83 3.84 0.97
C ILE A 57 -17.12 3.34 1.63
N ASP A 58 -17.98 2.62 0.90
CA ASP A 58 -19.22 2.05 1.42
C ASP A 58 -18.96 1.10 2.59
N ARG A 59 -17.95 0.23 2.46
CA ARG A 59 -17.55 -0.69 3.54
C ARG A 59 -17.10 0.05 4.81
N PHE A 60 -16.40 1.16 4.68
CA PHE A 60 -16.03 1.98 5.83
C PHE A 60 -17.28 2.59 6.48
N VAL A 61 -18.12 3.28 5.70
CA VAL A 61 -19.29 3.99 6.21
C VAL A 61 -20.30 3.03 6.84
N SER A 62 -20.59 1.92 6.17
CA SER A 62 -21.49 0.87 6.70
C SER A 62 -20.95 0.22 7.97
N ARG A 63 -19.64 0.02 8.09
CA ARG A 63 -19.06 -0.57 9.31
C ARG A 63 -19.02 0.41 10.48
N ALA A 64 -18.68 1.67 10.23
CA ALA A 64 -18.50 2.66 11.29
C ALA A 64 -19.85 3.15 11.85
N LEU A 65 -20.87 3.25 11.01
CA LEU A 65 -22.13 3.94 11.34
C LEU A 65 -23.38 3.08 11.17
N CYS A 66 -23.24 1.86 10.62
CA CYS A 66 -24.37 1.01 10.26
C CYS A 66 -25.34 1.67 9.25
N VAL A 67 -24.87 2.65 8.46
CA VAL A 67 -25.63 3.33 7.39
C VAL A 67 -24.96 3.18 6.04
N SER A 68 -25.69 3.39 4.93
CA SER A 68 -25.08 3.45 3.60
C SER A 68 -24.52 4.85 3.29
N ILE A 69 -23.61 4.92 2.32
CA ILE A 69 -23.06 6.21 1.83
C ILE A 69 -24.11 7.17 1.26
N SER A 70 -25.31 6.69 0.94
CA SER A 70 -26.44 7.50 0.47
C SER A 70 -27.23 8.17 1.59
N GLY A 71 -26.97 7.84 2.86
CA GLY A 71 -27.80 8.23 4.00
C GLY A 71 -27.42 9.53 4.71
N GLU A 72 -26.17 9.98 4.63
CA GLU A 72 -25.68 11.12 5.42
C GLU A 72 -24.59 11.93 4.67
N GLY A 73 -24.82 13.23 4.52
CA GLY A 73 -23.99 14.14 3.73
C GLY A 73 -22.65 14.45 4.40
N GLY A 74 -21.58 13.78 3.94
CA GLY A 74 -20.18 14.10 4.28
C GLY A 74 -19.30 12.89 4.61
N TRP A 75 -19.87 11.74 4.95
CA TRP A 75 -19.10 10.57 5.39
C TRP A 75 -18.27 9.93 4.29
N SER A 76 -18.75 9.96 3.05
CA SER A 76 -17.99 9.46 1.88
C SER A 76 -16.68 10.22 1.70
N GLU A 77 -16.73 11.55 1.88
CA GLU A 77 -15.56 12.44 1.77
C GLU A 77 -14.62 12.24 2.96
N TYR A 78 -15.17 12.15 4.18
CA TYR A 78 -14.38 11.83 5.37
C TYR A 78 -13.63 10.49 5.22
N ALA A 79 -14.34 9.43 4.81
CA ALA A 79 -13.74 8.11 4.60
C ALA A 79 -12.63 8.15 3.54
N ARG A 80 -12.83 8.88 2.44
CA ARG A 80 -11.81 9.09 1.41
C ARG A 80 -10.59 9.83 1.96
N ALA A 81 -10.79 10.91 2.72
CA ALA A 81 -9.70 11.68 3.32
C ALA A 81 -8.88 10.84 4.29
N GLN A 82 -9.53 10.03 5.14
CA GLN A 82 -8.85 9.11 6.06
C GLN A 82 -8.03 8.06 5.31
N TRP A 83 -8.57 7.50 4.21
CA TRP A 83 -7.83 6.56 3.37
C TRP A 83 -6.59 7.20 2.75
N GLN A 84 -6.75 8.36 2.11
CA GLN A 84 -5.65 9.10 1.49
C GLN A 84 -4.55 9.42 2.52
N ALA A 85 -4.92 9.85 3.73
CA ALA A 85 -3.96 10.14 4.79
C ALA A 85 -3.16 8.90 5.23
N MET A 86 -3.79 7.72 5.29
CA MET A 86 -3.08 6.46 5.59
C MET A 86 -2.11 6.06 4.47
N ILE A 87 -2.51 6.22 3.20
CA ILE A 87 -1.62 5.95 2.06
C ILE A 87 -0.46 6.95 2.03
N ASP A 88 -0.74 8.23 2.22
CA ASP A 88 0.29 9.27 2.28
C ASP A 88 1.28 8.97 3.42
N ALA A 89 0.80 8.56 4.61
CA ALA A 89 1.64 8.12 5.72
C ALA A 89 2.48 6.86 5.40
N ALA A 90 1.92 5.92 4.63
CA ALA A 90 2.65 4.74 4.18
C ALA A 90 3.82 5.09 3.24
N LEU A 91 3.73 6.21 2.53
CA LEU A 91 4.76 6.74 1.64
C LEU A 91 5.76 7.68 2.37
N VAL A 92 5.50 8.11 3.60
CA VAL A 92 6.45 8.96 4.36
C VAL A 92 7.75 8.21 4.61
N GLY A 93 8.87 8.76 4.14
CA GLY A 93 10.18 8.09 4.14
C GLY A 93 10.77 7.83 2.74
N GLU A 94 10.13 8.34 1.68
CA GLU A 94 10.74 8.66 0.38
C GLU A 94 11.73 9.82 0.55
N GLY A 95 12.95 9.52 1.00
CA GLY A 95 14.04 10.48 1.17
C GLY A 95 15.38 9.77 1.11
#